data_AF-A0A0Q9M4Y6-F1
#
_entry.id   AF-A0A0Q9M4Y6-F1
#
_cell.length_a   1.000
_cell.length_b   1.000
_cell.length_c   1.000
_cell.angle_alpha   90.00
_cell.angle_beta   90.00
_cell.angle_gamma   90.00
#
_symmetry.space_group_name_H-M   'P 1'
#
loop_
_entity.id
_entity.type
_entity.pdbx_description
1 polymer ?
#
loop_
_entity_poly.entity_id
_entity_poly.type
_entity_poly.pdbx_seq_one_letter_code
_entity_poly.pdbx_strand_id
1 'polypeptide(L)'
;MVVGKVRVASVAALACSMAATLTGCTSGEPAHPSAQPSATMSAPQSRSHQVDRAAWERDLDALGFTGIDMVKLEELTRDMCNDTTGDLALFVSMQKDAGEPLDGLRINFRNVCPDQLAKLDDAESQQRNLTDSVQQACDTDVAARTPEQARLAEMTAC
;
A
#
# COMPACT_ATOMS: atom_id res chain seq x y z
N MET A 1 -30.37 28.40 -14.38
CA MET A 1 -29.01 28.14 -13.90
C MET A 1 -29.13 27.21 -12.70
N VAL A 2 -28.74 25.94 -12.86
CA VAL A 2 -28.82 24.92 -11.82
C VAL A 2 -27.37 24.48 -11.56
N VAL A 3 -26.87 24.68 -10.35
CA VAL A 3 -25.60 24.07 -9.91
C VAL A 3 -25.96 23.14 -8.76
N GLY A 4 -25.97 21.85 -9.08
CA GLY A 4 -26.21 20.75 -8.14
C GLY A 4 -24.99 20.51 -7.26
N LYS A 5 -25.25 20.32 -5.97
CA LYS A 5 -24.29 19.86 -4.96
C LYS A 5 -24.03 18.37 -5.17
N VAL A 6 -22.77 18.00 -5.41
CA VAL A 6 -22.31 16.60 -5.33
C VAL A 6 -21.87 16.33 -3.89
N ARG A 7 -22.41 15.27 -3.28
CA ARG A 7 -21.93 14.71 -2.01
C ARG A 7 -21.08 13.50 -2.36
N VAL A 8 -19.85 13.49 -1.85
CA VAL A 8 -18.93 12.35 -1.93
C VAL A 8 -19.26 11.41 -0.78
N ALA A 9 -19.43 10.13 -1.06
CA ALA A 9 -19.50 9.08 -0.04
C ALA A 9 -18.38 8.07 -0.25
N SER A 10 -17.78 7.68 0.86
CA SER A 10 -16.61 6.79 0.97
C SER A 10 -16.98 5.33 0.73
N VAL A 11 -16.14 4.59 0.00
CA VAL A 11 -16.28 3.13 -0.19
C VAL A 11 -15.19 2.39 0.59
N ALA A 12 -15.63 1.58 1.56
CA ALA A 12 -14.80 0.63 2.29
C ALA A 12 -14.56 -0.66 1.46
N ALA A 13 -13.33 -1.18 1.52
CA ALA A 13 -12.86 -2.35 0.78
C ALA A 13 -13.20 -3.69 1.46
N LEU A 14 -13.41 -4.73 0.64
CA LEU A 14 -13.56 -6.14 1.07
C LEU A 14 -12.52 -7.00 0.35
N ALA A 15 -11.71 -7.72 1.15
CA ALA A 15 -10.71 -8.69 0.70
C ALA A 15 -11.35 -10.09 0.51
N CYS A 16 -10.88 -10.83 -0.48
CA CYS A 16 -11.26 -12.24 -0.69
C CYS A 16 -9.99 -13.08 -0.92
N SER A 17 -9.75 -14.04 -0.03
CA SER A 17 -8.66 -15.03 -0.10
C SER A 17 -9.15 -16.32 -0.76
N MET A 18 -8.36 -16.90 -1.66
CA MET A 18 -8.53 -18.28 -2.10
C MET A 18 -7.21 -19.04 -1.90
N ALA A 19 -7.23 -20.03 -1.00
CA ALA A 19 -6.17 -21.00 -0.81
C ALA A 19 -6.59 -22.32 -1.49
N ALA A 20 -5.84 -22.72 -2.51
CA ALA A 20 -6.01 -24.00 -3.18
C ALA A 20 -5.21 -25.10 -2.46
N THR A 21 -5.92 -26.17 -2.09
CA THR A 21 -5.40 -27.42 -1.55
C THR A 21 -4.81 -28.31 -2.65
N LEU A 22 -3.66 -28.96 -2.41
CA LEU A 22 -3.32 -30.23 -3.07
C LEU A 22 -2.63 -31.20 -2.09
N THR A 23 -3.17 -32.42 -2.11
CA THR A 23 -2.84 -33.63 -1.34
C THR A 23 -1.60 -34.37 -1.89
N GLY A 24 -0.95 -35.17 -1.02
CA GLY A 24 0.39 -35.75 -1.22
C GLY A 24 0.51 -37.09 -1.96
N CYS A 25 1.71 -37.69 -1.90
CA CYS A 25 2.01 -39.11 -2.15
C CYS A 25 3.41 -39.55 -1.66
N THR A 26 3.39 -40.45 -0.66
CA THR A 26 4.23 -41.63 -0.30
C THR A 26 5.58 -41.99 -1.00
N SER A 27 6.58 -42.24 -0.12
CA SER A 27 7.62 -43.30 -0.03
C SER A 27 8.74 -43.52 -1.09
N GLY A 28 9.99 -43.57 -0.60
CA GLY A 28 11.08 -44.37 -1.18
C GLY A 28 12.50 -43.78 -1.04
N GLU A 29 13.26 -44.20 -0.02
CA GLU A 29 14.75 -44.10 0.10
C GLU A 29 15.31 -45.53 -0.15
N PRO A 30 16.60 -45.83 -0.50
CA PRO A 30 17.78 -45.03 -0.16
C PRO A 30 19.03 -45.02 -1.07
N ALA A 31 20.00 -44.22 -0.59
CA ALA A 31 21.46 -44.33 -0.72
C ALA A 31 22.17 -43.74 -1.96
N HIS A 32 22.87 -42.61 -1.71
CA HIS A 32 24.17 -42.30 -2.33
C HIS A 32 24.89 -41.23 -1.47
N PRO A 33 26.02 -41.53 -0.80
CA PRO A 33 26.86 -40.49 -0.20
C PRO A 33 27.86 -40.02 -1.27
N SER A 34 27.44 -39.10 -2.13
CA SER A 34 28.35 -38.37 -3.01
C SER A 34 28.68 -37.02 -2.37
N ALA A 35 29.96 -36.84 -2.06
CA ALA A 35 30.54 -35.64 -1.50
C ALA A 35 30.10 -34.38 -2.27
N GLN A 36 29.59 -33.39 -1.54
CA GLN A 36 29.51 -32.01 -2.01
C GLN A 36 30.33 -31.10 -1.09
N PRO A 37 31.05 -30.12 -1.68
CA PRO A 37 31.89 -29.19 -0.95
C PRO A 37 31.03 -28.30 -0.05
N SER A 38 31.60 -27.93 1.10
CA SER A 38 31.08 -26.93 2.02
C SER A 38 30.90 -25.59 1.30
N ALA A 39 29.76 -25.41 0.64
CA ALA A 39 29.21 -24.10 0.41
C ALA A 39 28.61 -23.66 1.76
N THR A 40 29.42 -22.97 2.56
CA THR A 40 28.87 -22.05 3.55
C THR A 40 28.01 -21.08 2.75
N MET A 41 26.70 -21.35 2.68
CA MET A 41 25.72 -20.36 2.30
C MET A 41 25.92 -19.22 3.29
N SER A 42 26.65 -18.20 2.86
CA SER A 42 26.54 -16.89 3.45
C SER A 42 25.07 -16.55 3.32
N ALA A 43 24.33 -16.59 4.43
CA ALA A 43 23.02 -16.00 4.50
C ALA A 43 23.10 -14.64 3.82
N PRO A 44 22.13 -14.25 2.97
CA PRO A 44 22.10 -12.90 2.44
C PRO A 44 22.20 -11.98 3.65
N GLN A 45 23.33 -11.30 3.78
CA GLN A 45 23.48 -10.25 4.77
C GLN A 45 22.48 -9.20 4.31
N SER A 46 21.28 -9.24 4.90
CA SER A 46 20.35 -8.14 4.93
C SER A 46 21.20 -6.96 5.37
N ARG A 47 21.66 -6.13 4.43
CA ARG A 47 22.30 -4.88 4.79
C ARG A 47 21.22 -4.16 5.57
N SER A 48 21.38 -4.08 6.87
CA SER A 48 20.52 -3.25 7.71
C SER A 48 20.59 -1.87 7.09
N HIS A 49 19.50 -1.45 6.43
CA HIS A 49 19.38 -0.10 5.92
C HIS A 49 19.50 0.81 7.14
N GLN A 50 20.64 1.51 7.25
CA GLN A 50 20.89 2.39 8.38
C GLN A 50 20.20 3.71 8.09
N VAL A 51 19.19 4.03 8.88
CA VAL A 51 18.41 5.26 8.74
C VAL A 51 19.25 6.44 9.22
N ASP A 52 19.55 7.39 8.32
CA ASP A 52 20.13 8.69 8.69
C ASP A 52 19.02 9.61 9.20
N ARG A 53 18.73 9.52 10.50
CA ARG A 53 17.66 10.31 11.14
C ARG A 53 17.88 11.81 11.02
N ALA A 54 19.12 12.28 11.00
CA ALA A 54 19.41 13.71 10.90
C ALA A 54 19.15 14.23 9.48
N ALA A 55 19.45 13.45 8.44
CA ALA A 55 19.06 13.79 7.08
C ALA A 55 17.54 13.74 6.89
N TRP A 56 16.90 12.70 7.42
CA TRP A 56 15.46 12.54 7.35
C TRP A 56 14.69 13.67 8.06
N GLU A 57 15.11 14.06 9.26
CA GLU A 57 14.51 15.17 10.01
C GLU A 57 14.61 16.48 9.23
N ARG A 58 15.76 16.76 8.58
CA ARG A 58 15.91 17.95 7.71
C ARG A 58 14.97 17.92 6.51
N ASP A 59 14.78 16.76 5.90
CA ASP A 59 13.86 16.59 4.77
C ASP A 59 12.40 16.87 5.20
N LEU A 60 12.03 16.48 6.42
CA LEU A 60 10.71 16.72 7.00
C LEU A 60 10.50 18.16 7.45
N ASP A 61 11.52 18.78 8.06
CA ASP A 61 11.52 20.20 8.42
C ASP A 61 11.30 21.08 7.17
N ALA A 62 11.86 20.69 6.03
CA ALA A 62 11.68 21.40 4.75
C ALA A 62 10.22 21.35 4.24
N LEU A 63 9.43 20.37 4.67
CA LEU A 63 7.98 20.30 4.44
C LEU A 63 7.16 20.96 5.54
N GLY A 64 7.81 21.53 6.56
CA GLY A 64 7.16 22.18 7.70
C GLY A 64 6.80 21.24 8.85
N PHE A 65 7.19 19.95 8.78
CA PHE A 65 7.02 19.03 9.90
C PHE A 65 8.18 19.19 10.88
N THR A 66 7.98 20.00 11.92
CA THR A 66 9.02 20.30 12.93
C THR A 66 8.73 19.62 14.27
N GLY A 67 9.78 19.32 15.03
CA GLY A 67 9.64 18.76 16.38
C GLY A 67 9.11 17.33 16.43
N ILE A 68 9.33 16.55 15.38
CA ILE A 68 8.86 15.17 15.30
C ILE A 68 9.75 14.26 16.14
N ASP A 69 9.13 13.32 16.85
CA ASP A 69 9.85 12.20 17.47
C ASP A 69 10.29 11.21 16.39
N MET A 70 11.52 11.38 15.88
CA MET A 70 12.06 10.58 14.79
C MET A 70 12.18 9.09 15.13
N VAL A 71 12.24 8.72 16.42
CA VAL A 71 12.25 7.31 16.83
C VAL A 71 10.89 6.69 16.57
N LYS A 72 9.82 7.34 17.05
CA LYS A 72 8.45 6.87 16.84
C LYS A 72 8.06 6.91 15.37
N LEU A 73 8.51 7.93 14.64
CA LEU A 73 8.26 8.01 13.21
C LEU A 73 8.92 6.85 12.46
N GLU A 74 10.15 6.48 12.84
CA GLU A 74 10.83 5.32 12.26
C GLU A 74 10.06 4.03 12.53
N GLU A 75 9.61 3.81 13.76
CA GLU A 75 8.81 2.64 14.16
C GLU A 75 7.52 2.56 13.34
N LEU A 76 6.73 3.63 13.31
CA LEU A 76 5.49 3.69 12.55
C LEU A 76 5.71 3.45 11.06
N THR A 77 6.74 4.09 10.49
CA THR A 77 7.05 3.93 9.08
C THR A 77 7.46 2.49 8.79
N ARG A 78 8.27 1.88 9.66
CA ARG A 78 8.72 0.48 9.51
C ARG A 78 7.56 -0.50 9.57
N ASP A 79 6.56 -0.24 10.40
CA ASP A 79 5.32 -1.02 10.41
C ASP A 79 4.60 -0.90 9.06
N MET A 80 4.41 0.33 8.57
CA MET A 80 3.79 0.60 7.26
C MET A 80 4.56 0.02 6.07
N CYS A 81 5.88 -0.16 6.17
CA CYS A 81 6.64 -0.84 5.13
C CYS A 81 6.18 -2.30 4.91
N ASN A 82 5.64 -2.93 5.94
CA ASN A 82 5.15 -4.31 5.91
C ASN A 82 3.68 -4.42 5.49
N ASP A 83 2.96 -3.29 5.43
CA ASP A 83 1.56 -3.25 5.03
C ASP A 83 1.36 -3.74 3.59
N THR A 84 0.16 -4.23 3.30
CA THR A 84 -0.21 -4.57 1.93
C THR A 84 -0.47 -3.30 1.11
N THR A 85 -0.42 -3.41 -0.22
CA THR A 85 -0.82 -2.29 -1.09
C THR A 85 -2.23 -1.79 -0.79
N GLY A 86 -3.15 -2.68 -0.41
CA GLY A 86 -4.52 -2.31 -0.03
C GLY A 86 -4.60 -1.50 1.26
N ASP A 87 -3.84 -1.88 2.29
CA ASP A 87 -3.78 -1.14 3.55
C ASP A 87 -3.14 0.24 3.35
N LEU A 88 -2.07 0.31 2.55
CA LEU A 88 -1.47 1.59 2.15
C LEU A 88 -2.42 2.44 1.31
N ALA A 89 -3.23 1.85 0.43
CA ALA A 89 -4.22 2.59 -0.36
C ALA A 89 -5.29 3.21 0.53
N LEU A 90 -5.70 2.50 1.60
CA LEU A 90 -6.59 3.04 2.62
C LEU A 90 -5.94 4.21 3.37
N PHE A 91 -4.68 4.06 3.79
CA PHE A 91 -3.93 5.14 4.44
C PHE A 91 -3.79 6.37 3.55
N VAL A 92 -3.45 6.17 2.27
CA VAL A 92 -3.38 7.23 1.26
C VAL A 92 -4.73 7.92 1.09
N SER A 93 -5.84 7.17 1.10
CA SER A 93 -7.18 7.76 1.03
C SER A 93 -7.44 8.67 2.23
N MET A 94 -7.12 8.23 3.44
CA MET A 94 -7.31 9.05 4.66
C MET A 94 -6.47 10.34 4.63
N GLN A 95 -5.21 10.26 4.18
CA GLN A 95 -4.35 11.45 4.02
C GLN A 95 -4.94 12.43 3.00
N LYS A 96 -5.41 11.95 1.85
CA LYS A 96 -6.04 12.79 0.83
C LYS A 96 -7.35 13.42 1.31
N ASP A 97 -8.18 12.67 2.04
CA ASP A 97 -9.43 13.19 2.64
C ASP A 97 -9.15 14.28 3.68
N ALA A 98 -8.03 14.18 4.40
CA ALA A 98 -7.54 15.22 5.30
C ALA A 98 -6.92 16.43 4.58
N GLY A 99 -6.72 16.36 3.25
CA GLY A 99 -6.06 17.39 2.46
C GLY A 99 -4.53 17.41 2.61
N GLU A 100 -3.95 16.34 3.16
CA GLU A 100 -2.52 16.25 3.45
C GLU A 100 -1.74 15.75 2.22
N PRO A 101 -0.61 16.41 1.86
CA PRO A 101 0.24 15.93 0.78
C PRO A 101 0.93 14.62 1.16
N LEU A 102 1.15 13.75 0.17
CA LEU A 102 1.83 12.47 0.37
C LEU A 102 3.36 12.60 0.39
N ASP A 103 3.91 13.81 0.25
CA ASP A 103 5.36 14.02 0.20
C ASP A 103 6.03 13.58 1.50
N GLY A 104 5.44 13.88 2.66
CA GLY A 104 5.93 13.40 3.96
C GLY A 104 5.96 11.87 4.02
N LEU A 105 4.91 11.21 3.54
CA LEU A 105 4.82 9.76 3.47
C LEU A 105 5.91 9.16 2.55
N ARG A 106 6.14 9.76 1.38
CA ARG A 106 7.20 9.34 0.46
C ARG A 106 8.59 9.52 1.05
N ILE A 107 8.84 10.63 1.76
CA ILE A 107 10.09 10.89 2.47
C ILE A 107 10.31 9.82 3.56
N ASN A 108 9.27 9.46 4.32
CA ASN A 108 9.35 8.42 5.33
C ASN A 108 9.76 7.07 4.72
N PHE A 109 9.06 6.62 3.68
CA PHE A 109 9.38 5.37 2.99
C PHE A 109 10.79 5.37 2.42
N ARG A 110 11.22 6.46 1.77
CA ARG A 110 12.56 6.58 1.20
C ARG A 110 13.67 6.38 2.24
N ASN A 111 13.46 6.85 3.47
CA ASN A 111 14.46 6.80 4.53
C ASN A 111 14.43 5.50 5.35
N VAL A 112 13.29 4.79 5.42
CA VAL A 112 13.16 3.58 6.25
C VAL A 112 13.15 2.30 5.41
N CYS A 113 12.47 2.31 4.27
CA CYS A 113 12.30 1.15 3.39
C CYS A 113 12.21 1.57 1.91
N PRO A 114 13.32 2.05 1.31
CA PRO A 114 13.31 2.57 -0.05
C PRO A 114 12.81 1.56 -1.09
N ASP A 115 13.05 0.27 -0.87
CA ASP A 115 12.58 -0.81 -1.74
C ASP A 115 11.04 -0.96 -1.78
N GLN A 116 10.33 -0.36 -0.81
CA GLN A 116 8.87 -0.39 -0.74
C GLN A 116 8.21 0.85 -1.37
N LEU A 117 8.98 1.79 -1.95
CA LEU A 117 8.42 2.98 -2.59
C LEU A 117 7.47 2.63 -3.74
N ALA A 118 7.78 1.59 -4.52
CA ALA A 118 6.89 1.12 -5.60
C ALA A 118 5.52 0.66 -5.06
N LYS A 119 5.48 0.07 -3.85
CA LYS A 119 4.22 -0.33 -3.22
C LYS A 119 3.37 0.88 -2.85
N LEU A 120 4.00 1.97 -2.38
CA LEU A 120 3.30 3.23 -2.12
C LEU A 120 2.77 3.87 -3.40
N ASP A 121 3.54 3.82 -4.50
CA ASP A 121 3.09 4.28 -5.82
C ASP A 121 1.89 3.47 -6.33
N ASP A 122 1.93 2.16 -6.19
CA ASP A 122 0.83 1.25 -6.55
C ASP A 122 -0.42 1.55 -5.71
N ALA A 123 -0.26 1.78 -4.41
CA ALA A 123 -1.35 2.14 -3.50
C ALA A 123 -2.00 3.47 -3.91
N GLU A 124 -1.19 4.48 -4.25
CA GLU A 124 -1.70 5.76 -4.73
C GLU A 124 -2.44 5.60 -6.07
N SER A 125 -1.93 4.78 -6.97
CA SER A 125 -2.57 4.45 -8.25
C SER A 125 -3.90 3.73 -8.05
N GLN A 126 -3.94 2.74 -7.17
CA GLN A 126 -5.16 2.02 -6.81
C GLN A 126 -6.23 2.98 -6.25
N GLN A 127 -5.84 3.91 -5.38
CA GLN A 127 -6.76 4.91 -4.82
C GLN A 127 -7.30 5.86 -5.90
N ARG A 128 -6.46 6.34 -6.83
CA ARG A 128 -6.89 7.18 -7.96
C ARG A 128 -7.87 6.43 -8.87
N ASN A 129 -7.52 5.22 -9.28
CA ASN A 129 -8.37 4.39 -10.14
C ASN A 129 -9.73 4.11 -9.51
N LEU A 130 -9.78 3.86 -8.19
CA LEU A 130 -11.03 3.69 -7.48
C LEU A 130 -11.87 4.98 -7.46
N THR A 131 -11.22 6.12 -7.19
CA THR A 131 -11.89 7.44 -7.19
C THR A 131 -12.47 7.75 -8.57
N ASP A 132 -11.70 7.52 -9.63
CA ASP A 132 -12.13 7.75 -11.01
C ASP A 132 -13.28 6.79 -11.39
N SER A 133 -13.22 5.54 -10.96
CA SER A 133 -14.27 4.55 -11.21
C SER A 133 -15.59 4.91 -10.50
N VAL A 134 -15.51 5.39 -9.26
CA VAL A 134 -16.67 5.90 -8.50
C VAL A 134 -17.24 7.12 -9.20
N GLN A 135 -16.40 8.08 -9.57
CA GLN A 135 -16.86 9.29 -10.25
C GLN A 135 -17.53 8.96 -11.59
N GLN A 136 -16.92 8.08 -12.39
CA GLN A 136 -17.51 7.60 -13.64
C GLN A 136 -18.86 6.91 -13.40
N ALA A 137 -18.99 6.11 -12.35
CA ALA A 137 -20.24 5.47 -11.98
C ALA A 137 -21.33 6.49 -11.63
N CYS A 138 -20.99 7.54 -10.87
CA CYS A 138 -21.91 8.62 -10.53
C CYS A 138 -22.33 9.45 -11.74
N ASP A 139 -21.42 9.71 -12.68
CA ASP A 139 -21.68 10.51 -13.88
C ASP A 139 -22.41 9.75 -14.98
N THR A 140 -22.39 8.41 -14.94
CA THR A 140 -23.07 7.57 -15.93
C THR A 140 -24.56 7.48 -15.61
N ASP A 141 -25.42 7.72 -16.62
CA ASP A 141 -26.86 7.54 -16.54
C ASP A 141 -27.23 6.14 -16.00
N VAL A 142 -28.19 6.07 -15.08
CA VAL A 142 -28.58 4.82 -14.39
C VAL A 142 -28.88 3.68 -15.37
N ALA A 143 -29.53 3.98 -16.50
CA ALA A 143 -29.87 2.99 -17.52
C ALA A 143 -28.67 2.48 -18.34
N ALA A 144 -27.54 3.20 -18.31
CA ALA A 144 -26.32 2.89 -19.06
C ALA A 144 -25.19 2.32 -18.19
N ARG A 145 -25.37 2.25 -16.85
CA ARG A 145 -24.35 1.74 -15.92
C ARG A 145 -24.07 0.25 -16.15
N THR A 146 -22.80 -0.13 -16.09
CA THR A 146 -22.42 -1.53 -15.93
C THR A 146 -22.82 -2.05 -14.54
N PRO A 147 -22.91 -3.38 -14.31
CA PRO A 147 -23.20 -3.91 -12.98
C PRO A 147 -22.22 -3.44 -11.89
N GLU A 148 -20.94 -3.28 -12.25
CA GLU A 148 -19.92 -2.76 -11.34
C GLU A 148 -20.15 -1.29 -11.00
N GLN A 149 -20.44 -0.45 -12.00
CA GLN A 149 -20.77 0.95 -11.79
C GLN A 149 -22.04 1.12 -10.95
N ALA A 150 -23.07 0.29 -11.19
CA ALA A 150 -24.29 0.32 -10.37
C ALA A 150 -23.98 0.04 -8.89
N ARG A 151 -23.13 -0.94 -8.59
CA ARG A 151 -22.69 -1.26 -7.23
C ARG A 151 -21.88 -0.11 -6.60
N LEU A 152 -20.93 0.45 -7.34
CA LEU A 152 -20.11 1.57 -6.85
C LEU A 152 -20.97 2.81 -6.56
N ALA A 153 -21.92 3.11 -7.43
CA ALA A 153 -22.84 4.22 -7.26
C ALA A 153 -23.75 4.01 -6.03
N GLU A 154 -24.31 2.81 -5.84
CA GLU A 154 -25.09 2.45 -4.65
C GLU A 154 -24.28 2.61 -3.36
N MET A 155 -23.04 2.11 -3.33
CA MET A 155 -22.15 2.24 -2.17
C MET A 155 -21.82 3.70 -1.85
N THR A 156 -21.88 4.59 -2.85
CA THR A 156 -21.58 6.01 -2.72
C THR A 156 -22.80 6.92 -2.76
N ALA A 157 -24.00 6.35 -2.73
CA ALA A 157 -25.27 7.07 -2.75
C ALA A 157 -25.39 8.09 -3.92
N CYS A 158 -24.92 7.68 -5.10
CA CYS A 158 -25.19 8.27 -6.41
C CYS A 158 -25.77 7.19 -7.35
#